data_AF-A0A3M1NSL9-F1
#
_entry.id   AF-A0A3M1NSL9-F1
#
_cell.length_a   1.000
_cell.length_b   1.000
_cell.length_c   1.000
_cell.angle_alpha   90.00
_cell.angle_beta   90.00
_cell.angle_gamma   90.00
#
_symmetry.space_group_name_H-M   'P 1'
#
loop_
_entity.id
_entity.type
_entity.pdbx_description
1 polymer ?
#
loop_
_entity_poly.entity_id
_entity_poly.type
_entity_poly.pdbx_seq_one_letter_code
_entity_poly.pdbx_strand_id
1 'polypeptide(L)'
;MRRILGFFSYLVVALPLIAQTNFHGTLTENTTWQGVINLDGDVIVPKGITLTIEPGSRILCTPNKDKTGSGMDPEKVEIIVLGVLQANGKSGEGQIVFTSGRENPQMNDWYGIIFKKKKNTSSLNHSIVEYAYKGITCYGSSPQIDGCEIRFNYYIGVSCEIRSRPIIRNSIILGNGFAGITSELASEPIVENTVITQNANGVIVFDRSRVDLGSINGDELHSTGENRIFNNFEIDIYNRTTNELYAQNNIWNVNSPSEIHAKIYDTQDNPTVGAVIIEPVYTQISQPIAQRNRRTPPLSTPPPTTPEVSPAQSNLAEQQSNQEEQQPQTSSRSIAEATQATNGKPNPTPVSSNSTRTQNPVPQPPVSRNQTTPNTTTTAQRTPPALTQTSQTETANTNSSTENTSASTPQPIAQSTSPPITQPTPPPSKRVTPAQPQHTEPIIEALLDSGRRHYVRRAIPKYPEIYQRTHYQGKVLMEVIVDTEGNVESYKVLSSDGEFFTQAAEEAIQKMKYKPETFQGKPVRFKIVEPFIFKLK
;
A
#
# COMPACT_ATOMS: atom_id res chain seq x y z
N MET A 1 -46.57 50.40 -24.88
CA MET A 1 -45.63 49.28 -24.61
C MET A 1 -46.35 48.24 -23.76
N ARG A 2 -46.21 46.94 -24.04
CA ARG A 2 -46.61 45.84 -23.14
C ARG A 2 -45.40 44.94 -22.95
N ARG A 3 -45.04 44.58 -21.70
CA ARG A 3 -44.00 43.59 -21.40
C ARG A 3 -44.66 42.24 -21.18
N ILE A 4 -44.16 41.21 -21.84
CA ILE A 4 -44.55 39.82 -21.61
C ILE A 4 -43.65 39.28 -20.50
N LEU A 5 -44.24 38.65 -19.48
CA LEU A 5 -43.51 38.04 -18.38
C LEU A 5 -43.49 36.51 -18.58
N GLY A 6 -42.33 35.98 -18.98
CA GLY A 6 -42.17 34.55 -19.24
C GLY A 6 -41.92 33.76 -17.96
N PHE A 7 -42.83 32.85 -17.60
CA PHE A 7 -42.58 31.85 -16.56
C PHE A 7 -41.71 30.70 -17.12
N PHE A 8 -40.47 30.60 -16.65
CA PHE A 8 -39.66 29.40 -16.87
C PHE A 8 -40.01 28.35 -15.82
N SER A 9 -40.68 27.28 -16.24
CA SER A 9 -40.90 26.10 -15.40
C SER A 9 -39.65 25.22 -15.41
N TYR A 10 -38.98 25.07 -14.26
CA TYR A 10 -37.86 24.15 -14.12
C TYR A 10 -38.37 22.71 -14.05
N LEU A 11 -38.18 21.95 -15.12
CA LEU A 11 -38.42 20.51 -15.14
C LEU A 11 -37.32 19.80 -14.33
N VAL A 12 -37.63 19.40 -13.10
CA VAL A 12 -36.75 18.56 -12.29
C VAL A 12 -36.80 17.13 -12.84
N VAL A 13 -35.82 16.78 -13.67
CA VAL A 13 -35.62 15.41 -14.15
C VAL A 13 -35.03 14.59 -13.00
N ALA A 14 -35.89 13.86 -12.29
CA ALA A 14 -35.47 12.86 -11.32
C ALA A 14 -34.86 11.66 -12.06
N LEU A 15 -33.53 11.60 -12.12
CA LEU A 15 -32.82 10.42 -12.60
C LEU A 15 -33.10 9.23 -11.65
N PRO A 16 -33.35 8.02 -12.16
CA PRO A 16 -33.60 6.86 -11.32
C PRO A 16 -32.36 6.50 -10.52
N LEU A 17 -32.54 6.11 -9.26
CA LEU A 17 -31.48 5.57 -8.43
C LEU A 17 -31.09 4.18 -8.96
N ILE A 18 -30.04 4.12 -9.78
CA ILE A 18 -29.43 2.84 -10.17
C ILE A 18 -28.83 2.23 -8.91
N ALA A 19 -29.28 1.02 -8.55
CA ALA A 19 -28.71 0.29 -7.42
C ALA A 19 -27.22 0.04 -7.69
N GLN A 20 -26.36 0.49 -6.77
CA GLN A 20 -24.92 0.45 -6.97
C GLN A 20 -24.44 -1.00 -7.01
N THR A 21 -23.99 -1.45 -8.20
CA THR A 21 -23.54 -2.82 -8.41
C THR A 21 -22.16 -3.02 -7.81
N ASN A 22 -22.09 -3.83 -6.75
CA ASN A 22 -20.81 -4.29 -6.22
C ASN A 22 -20.20 -5.35 -7.16
N PHE A 23 -18.87 -5.45 -7.13
CA PHE A 23 -18.08 -6.30 -8.02
C PHE A 23 -17.15 -7.22 -7.23
N HIS A 24 -17.00 -8.46 -7.70
CA HIS A 24 -16.02 -9.46 -7.24
C HIS A 24 -15.90 -10.57 -8.29
N GLY A 25 -14.97 -11.52 -8.10
CA GLY A 25 -14.74 -12.67 -8.96
C GLY A 25 -13.60 -12.49 -9.97
N THR A 26 -13.55 -13.38 -10.96
CA THR A 26 -12.50 -13.37 -12.01
C THR A 26 -13.01 -12.66 -13.26
N LEU A 27 -12.22 -11.71 -13.79
CA LEU A 27 -12.53 -11.06 -15.07
C LEU A 27 -12.45 -12.07 -16.22
N THR A 28 -13.53 -12.21 -16.99
CA THR A 28 -13.60 -13.12 -18.14
C THR A 28 -13.00 -12.53 -19.42
N GLU A 29 -12.94 -11.20 -19.53
CA GLU A 29 -12.46 -10.47 -20.70
C GLU A 29 -11.78 -9.15 -20.32
N ASN A 30 -11.15 -8.47 -21.29
CA ASN A 30 -10.54 -7.16 -21.07
C ASN A 30 -11.60 -6.16 -20.62
N THR A 31 -11.40 -5.59 -19.43
CA THR A 31 -12.42 -4.80 -18.73
C THR A 31 -11.90 -3.38 -18.51
N THR A 32 -12.74 -2.37 -18.75
CA THR A 32 -12.47 -0.98 -18.36
C THR A 32 -13.40 -0.57 -17.23
N TRP A 33 -12.84 0.03 -16.18
CA TRP A 33 -13.58 0.66 -15.09
C TRP A 33 -13.48 2.18 -15.16
N GLN A 34 -14.60 2.86 -14.89
CA GLN A 34 -14.70 4.31 -14.81
C GLN A 34 -15.67 4.72 -13.70
N GLY A 35 -15.35 5.77 -12.95
CA GLY A 35 -16.22 6.30 -11.90
C GLY A 35 -16.09 5.54 -10.57
N VAL A 36 -17.20 5.34 -9.85
CA VAL A 36 -17.18 4.70 -8.53
C VAL A 36 -17.47 3.20 -8.64
N ILE A 37 -16.48 2.37 -8.32
CA ILE A 37 -16.55 0.91 -8.35
C ILE A 37 -16.55 0.39 -6.91
N ASN A 38 -17.63 -0.25 -6.47
CA ASN A 38 -17.67 -0.94 -5.18
C ASN A 38 -17.12 -2.35 -5.34
N LEU A 39 -16.14 -2.74 -4.52
CA LEU A 39 -15.68 -4.12 -4.41
C LEU A 39 -16.20 -4.72 -3.10
N ASP A 40 -16.92 -5.84 -3.18
CA ASP A 40 -17.40 -6.57 -2.00
C ASP A 40 -16.88 -8.01 -1.89
N GLY A 41 -15.93 -8.35 -2.75
CA GLY A 41 -15.03 -9.48 -2.60
C GLY A 41 -13.85 -9.41 -3.57
N ASP A 42 -13.00 -10.43 -3.58
CA ASP A 42 -11.76 -10.43 -4.37
C ASP A 42 -12.00 -10.20 -5.86
N VAL A 43 -11.13 -9.41 -6.50
CA VAL A 43 -11.10 -9.24 -7.96
C VAL A 43 -9.83 -9.87 -8.52
N ILE A 44 -10.00 -10.92 -9.32
CA ILE A 44 -8.91 -11.60 -10.01
C ILE A 44 -8.85 -11.11 -11.45
N VAL A 45 -7.74 -10.48 -11.84
CA VAL A 45 -7.41 -10.18 -13.24
C VAL A 45 -6.55 -11.35 -13.75
N PRO A 46 -7.07 -12.31 -14.55
CA PRO A 46 -6.34 -13.52 -14.89
C PRO A 46 -5.30 -13.29 -15.99
N LYS A 47 -4.42 -14.28 -16.20
CA LYS A 47 -3.39 -14.23 -17.26
C LYS A 47 -4.03 -14.03 -18.63
N GLY A 48 -3.50 -13.09 -19.40
CA GLY A 48 -4.01 -12.73 -20.74
C GLY A 48 -5.01 -11.58 -20.73
N ILE A 49 -5.68 -11.32 -19.60
CA ILE A 49 -6.64 -10.23 -19.44
C ILE A 49 -5.97 -8.95 -18.92
N THR A 50 -6.47 -7.82 -19.38
CA THR A 50 -6.14 -6.47 -18.89
C THR A 50 -7.36 -5.86 -18.20
N LEU A 51 -7.13 -5.31 -17.01
CA LEU A 51 -8.04 -4.37 -16.35
C LEU A 51 -7.47 -2.96 -16.58
N THR A 52 -8.26 -2.11 -17.24
CA THR A 52 -7.96 -0.68 -17.40
C THR A 52 -8.83 0.11 -16.45
N ILE A 53 -8.27 1.14 -15.82
CA ILE A 53 -9.01 2.05 -14.93
C ILE A 53 -8.75 3.48 -15.39
N GLU A 54 -9.84 4.20 -15.67
CA GLU A 54 -9.84 5.56 -16.21
C GLU A 54 -9.57 6.63 -15.13
N PRO A 55 -9.04 7.82 -15.50
CA PRO A 55 -8.79 8.93 -14.57
C PRO A 55 -10.01 9.29 -13.70
N GLY A 56 -9.76 9.69 -12.45
CA GLY A 56 -10.79 10.13 -11.49
C GLY A 56 -11.64 9.00 -10.90
N SER A 57 -11.37 7.73 -11.23
CA SER A 57 -12.11 6.59 -10.72
C SER A 57 -11.82 6.31 -9.24
N ARG A 58 -12.83 5.89 -8.49
CA ARG A 58 -12.73 5.54 -7.06
C ARG A 58 -13.13 4.08 -6.86
N ILE A 59 -12.18 3.26 -6.41
CA ILE A 59 -12.35 1.84 -6.14
C ILE A 59 -12.53 1.72 -4.62
N LEU A 60 -13.73 1.34 -4.20
CA LEU A 60 -14.19 1.33 -2.82
C LEU A 60 -14.27 -0.12 -2.31
N CYS A 61 -13.27 -0.55 -1.55
CA CYS A 61 -13.18 -1.91 -1.02
C CYS A 61 -14.00 -2.05 0.26
N THR A 62 -14.86 -3.06 0.34
CA THR A 62 -15.73 -3.31 1.51
C THR A 62 -14.88 -3.59 2.77
N PRO A 63 -15.12 -2.87 3.88
CA PRO A 63 -14.27 -2.94 5.07
C PRO A 63 -14.46 -4.25 5.84
N ASN A 64 -13.36 -4.95 6.12
CA ASN A 64 -13.29 -6.16 6.95
C ASN A 64 -14.33 -7.22 6.55
N LYS A 65 -14.59 -7.33 5.24
CA LYS A 65 -15.40 -8.39 4.65
C LYS A 65 -14.97 -8.70 3.23
N ASP A 66 -14.79 -9.99 2.94
CA ASP A 66 -14.76 -10.55 1.59
C ASP A 66 -16.02 -11.44 1.38
N LYS A 67 -16.67 -11.36 0.21
CA LYS A 67 -17.73 -12.28 -0.22
C LYS A 67 -17.21 -13.55 -0.90
N THR A 68 -15.99 -13.56 -1.44
CA THR A 68 -15.40 -14.75 -2.05
C THR A 68 -14.86 -15.75 -1.02
N GLY A 69 -14.54 -15.28 0.19
CA GLY A 69 -13.90 -16.05 1.26
C GLY A 69 -12.54 -16.62 0.86
N SER A 70 -11.74 -15.86 0.10
CA SER A 70 -10.66 -16.41 -0.73
C SER A 70 -9.28 -15.75 -0.48
N GLY A 71 -8.45 -15.59 -1.52
CA GLY A 71 -7.29 -14.69 -1.50
C GLY A 71 -6.12 -15.13 -0.62
N MET A 72 -5.54 -14.14 0.05
CA MET A 72 -4.54 -14.20 1.11
C MET A 72 -5.17 -13.99 2.50
N ASP A 73 -6.27 -13.24 2.58
CA ASP A 73 -7.05 -12.94 3.79
C ASP A 73 -8.56 -13.11 3.50
N PRO A 74 -9.21 -14.20 3.96
CA PRO A 74 -10.59 -14.52 3.61
C PRO A 74 -11.65 -13.59 4.23
N GLU A 75 -11.21 -12.51 4.91
CA GLU A 75 -12.06 -11.47 5.47
C GLU A 75 -11.83 -10.11 4.80
N LYS A 76 -10.95 -9.96 3.79
CA LYS A 76 -10.60 -8.64 3.21
C LYS A 76 -10.41 -8.68 1.71
N VAL A 77 -11.13 -7.81 1.00
CA VAL A 77 -11.04 -7.63 -0.46
C VAL A 77 -9.60 -7.46 -0.97
N GLU A 78 -9.23 -8.29 -1.95
CA GLU A 78 -7.98 -8.21 -2.71
C GLU A 78 -8.18 -7.84 -4.18
N ILE A 79 -7.20 -7.14 -4.77
CA ILE A 79 -7.10 -6.95 -6.22
C ILE A 79 -5.91 -7.77 -6.75
N ILE A 80 -6.19 -8.99 -7.21
CA ILE A 80 -5.19 -10.01 -7.53
C ILE A 80 -4.86 -9.99 -9.03
N VAL A 81 -3.70 -9.41 -9.38
CA VAL A 81 -3.28 -9.20 -10.76
C VAL A 81 -2.34 -10.32 -11.24
N LEU A 82 -2.92 -11.32 -11.91
CA LEU A 82 -2.23 -12.35 -12.70
C LEU A 82 -2.11 -11.95 -14.19
N GLY A 83 -2.91 -10.99 -14.63
CA GLY A 83 -2.95 -10.39 -15.96
C GLY A 83 -2.17 -9.08 -16.04
N VAL A 84 -2.85 -7.99 -16.43
CA VAL A 84 -2.29 -6.63 -16.45
C VAL A 84 -3.28 -5.67 -15.80
N LEU A 85 -2.79 -4.76 -14.95
CA LEU A 85 -3.55 -3.58 -14.50
C LEU A 85 -2.94 -2.33 -15.15
N GLN A 86 -3.79 -1.50 -15.75
CA GLN A 86 -3.47 -0.17 -16.27
C GLN A 86 -4.33 0.88 -15.55
N ALA A 87 -3.84 1.39 -14.42
CA ALA A 87 -4.48 2.51 -13.74
C ALA A 87 -3.91 3.82 -14.32
N ASN A 88 -4.71 4.46 -15.17
CA ASN A 88 -4.29 5.58 -16.03
C ASN A 88 -4.67 6.93 -15.42
N GLY A 89 -4.32 7.15 -14.14
CA GLY A 89 -4.65 8.38 -13.42
C GLY A 89 -3.95 9.62 -13.98
N LYS A 90 -4.44 10.79 -13.57
CA LYS A 90 -3.86 12.11 -13.83
C LYS A 90 -3.71 12.86 -12.51
N SER A 91 -2.95 13.96 -12.48
CA SER A 91 -2.84 14.79 -11.27
C SER A 91 -4.16 15.49 -10.91
N GLY A 92 -4.32 15.85 -9.62
CA GLY A 92 -5.51 16.53 -9.10
C GLY A 92 -6.76 15.63 -9.15
N GLU A 93 -7.90 16.20 -9.55
CA GLU A 93 -9.19 15.49 -9.63
C GLU A 93 -9.18 14.26 -10.56
N GLY A 94 -8.16 14.13 -11.42
CA GLY A 94 -7.95 12.95 -12.25
C GLY A 94 -7.26 11.77 -11.56
N GLN A 95 -6.90 11.87 -10.28
CA GLN A 95 -6.25 10.78 -9.54
C GLN A 95 -7.21 9.58 -9.40
N ILE A 96 -6.68 8.37 -9.58
CA ILE A 96 -7.43 7.14 -9.28
C ILE A 96 -7.24 6.81 -7.80
N VAL A 97 -8.31 6.47 -7.08
CA VAL A 97 -8.25 6.25 -5.62
C VAL A 97 -8.73 4.85 -5.26
N PHE A 98 -7.81 4.01 -4.75
CA PHE A 98 -8.10 2.72 -4.16
C PHE A 98 -8.16 2.89 -2.63
N THR A 99 -9.34 2.71 -2.04
CA THR A 99 -9.60 3.09 -0.64
C THR A 99 -10.72 2.26 -0.02
N SER A 100 -10.95 2.43 1.28
CA SER A 100 -12.05 1.80 2.00
C SER A 100 -13.41 2.36 1.58
N GLY A 101 -14.42 1.49 1.49
CA GLY A 101 -15.80 1.83 1.17
C GLY A 101 -16.64 2.34 2.35
N ARG A 102 -16.05 2.53 3.54
CA ARG A 102 -16.74 3.12 4.70
C ARG A 102 -16.65 4.65 4.69
N GLU A 103 -17.64 5.31 5.29
CA GLU A 103 -17.70 6.78 5.43
C GLU A 103 -16.46 7.39 6.13
N ASN A 104 -15.92 6.68 7.12
CA ASN A 104 -14.73 7.08 7.88
C ASN A 104 -13.62 6.02 7.78
N PRO A 105 -12.81 6.00 6.69
CA PRO A 105 -11.79 4.98 6.43
C PRO A 105 -10.79 4.75 7.57
N GLN A 106 -10.42 3.50 7.83
CA GLN A 106 -9.43 3.09 8.83
C GLN A 106 -8.36 2.19 8.20
N MET A 107 -7.15 2.20 8.74
CA MET A 107 -6.12 1.23 8.36
C MET A 107 -6.65 -0.21 8.53
N ASN A 108 -6.20 -1.13 7.67
CA ASN A 108 -6.58 -2.55 7.67
C ASN A 108 -8.02 -2.87 7.20
N ASP A 109 -8.75 -1.90 6.65
CA ASP A 109 -10.12 -2.16 6.15
C ASP A 109 -10.17 -3.16 4.98
N TRP A 110 -9.16 -3.16 4.11
CA TRP A 110 -9.07 -4.07 2.95
C TRP A 110 -7.63 -4.57 2.78
N TYR A 111 -7.37 -5.61 1.99
CA TYR A 111 -6.04 -6.24 2.01
C TYR A 111 -5.01 -5.44 1.22
N GLY A 112 -5.26 -5.20 -0.07
CA GLY A 112 -4.33 -4.53 -0.97
C GLY A 112 -4.41 -4.93 -2.44
N ILE A 113 -3.51 -4.34 -3.25
CA ILE A 113 -3.29 -4.71 -4.66
C ILE A 113 -2.12 -5.70 -4.74
N ILE A 114 -2.33 -6.88 -5.32
CA ILE A 114 -1.35 -7.98 -5.35
C ILE A 114 -0.96 -8.34 -6.79
N PHE A 115 0.22 -7.91 -7.22
CA PHE A 115 0.80 -8.30 -8.51
C PHE A 115 1.52 -9.65 -8.40
N LYS A 116 1.11 -10.63 -9.21
CA LYS A 116 1.64 -12.01 -9.18
C LYS A 116 2.17 -12.49 -10.54
N LYS A 117 2.20 -11.61 -11.56
CA LYS A 117 2.72 -11.88 -12.91
C LYS A 117 4.18 -11.41 -13.05
N LYS A 118 5.08 -12.33 -13.36
CA LYS A 118 6.47 -12.04 -13.70
C LYS A 118 6.58 -11.23 -15.00
N LYS A 119 7.47 -10.24 -15.04
CA LYS A 119 7.67 -9.33 -16.20
C LYS A 119 6.35 -8.74 -16.72
N ASN A 120 5.52 -8.19 -15.83
CA ASN A 120 4.24 -7.59 -16.20
C ASN A 120 4.38 -6.14 -16.66
N THR A 121 3.65 -5.79 -17.71
CA THR A 121 3.50 -4.42 -18.24
C THR A 121 2.39 -3.66 -17.50
N SER A 122 2.34 -3.79 -16.18
CA SER A 122 1.32 -3.12 -15.37
C SER A 122 1.82 -1.77 -14.87
N SER A 123 0.93 -0.80 -14.80
CA SER A 123 1.25 0.56 -14.40
C SER A 123 0.17 1.12 -13.48
N LEU A 124 0.59 1.76 -12.38
CA LEU A 124 -0.20 2.75 -11.69
C LEU A 124 0.42 4.12 -11.97
N ASN A 125 -0.36 5.00 -12.59
CA ASN A 125 -0.01 6.39 -12.82
C ASN A 125 -0.96 7.25 -11.98
N HIS A 126 -0.44 8.24 -11.26
CA HIS A 126 -1.21 9.18 -10.43
C HIS A 126 -2.37 8.53 -9.65
N SER A 127 -2.04 7.48 -8.91
CA SER A 127 -3.00 6.69 -8.14
C SER A 127 -2.72 6.81 -6.64
N ILE A 128 -3.78 6.95 -5.85
CA ILE A 128 -3.73 6.89 -4.38
C ILE A 128 -4.11 5.48 -3.94
N VAL A 129 -3.32 4.85 -3.08
CA VAL A 129 -3.62 3.54 -2.47
C VAL A 129 -3.53 3.67 -0.96
N GLU A 130 -4.69 3.58 -0.31
CA GLU A 130 -4.84 3.96 1.10
C GLU A 130 -5.77 3.05 1.91
N TYR A 131 -5.57 3.04 3.24
CA TYR A 131 -6.37 2.30 4.22
C TYR A 131 -6.33 0.77 4.10
N ALA A 132 -5.43 0.21 3.29
CA ALA A 132 -5.24 -1.23 3.14
C ALA A 132 -4.44 -1.85 4.31
N TYR A 133 -4.26 -3.17 4.30
CA TYR A 133 -3.28 -3.87 5.12
C TYR A 133 -1.86 -3.69 4.54
N LYS A 134 -1.67 -4.07 3.27
CA LYS A 134 -0.51 -3.71 2.44
C LYS A 134 -1.00 -2.92 1.23
N GLY A 135 -0.47 -1.73 0.94
CA GLY A 135 -0.93 -0.93 -0.20
C GLY A 135 -0.75 -1.67 -1.54
N ILE A 136 0.52 -1.92 -1.90
CA ILE A 136 0.88 -2.67 -3.11
C ILE A 136 1.84 -3.80 -2.75
N THR A 137 1.52 -5.03 -3.16
CA THR A 137 2.40 -6.20 -3.03
C THR A 137 2.87 -6.64 -4.41
N CYS A 138 4.19 -6.70 -4.60
CA CYS A 138 4.84 -7.14 -5.83
C CYS A 138 5.46 -8.53 -5.63
N TYR A 139 4.78 -9.59 -6.04
CA TYR A 139 5.21 -10.98 -5.85
C TYR A 139 5.85 -11.52 -7.15
N GLY A 140 7.17 -11.31 -7.29
CA GLY A 140 7.95 -11.62 -8.49
C GLY A 140 7.61 -10.77 -9.72
N SER A 141 6.89 -9.66 -9.52
CA SER A 141 6.40 -8.74 -10.55
C SER A 141 7.26 -7.47 -10.67
N SER A 142 7.01 -6.68 -11.72
CA SER A 142 7.73 -5.45 -12.05
C SER A 142 6.79 -4.31 -12.52
N PRO A 143 5.70 -3.99 -11.79
CA PRO A 143 4.85 -2.86 -12.16
C PRO A 143 5.62 -1.53 -12.13
N GLN A 144 5.18 -0.60 -12.96
CA GLN A 144 5.55 0.81 -12.84
C GLN A 144 4.59 1.50 -11.86
N ILE A 145 5.12 2.33 -10.97
CA ILE A 145 4.38 3.10 -9.96
C ILE A 145 4.88 4.53 -10.07
N ASP A 146 4.18 5.38 -10.83
CA ASP A 146 4.60 6.76 -11.12
C ASP A 146 3.58 7.79 -10.60
N GLY A 147 4.07 8.83 -9.94
CA GLY A 147 3.24 9.95 -9.47
C GLY A 147 2.18 9.58 -8.43
N CYS A 148 2.35 8.45 -7.75
CA CYS A 148 1.35 7.82 -6.88
C CYS A 148 1.51 8.20 -5.40
N GLU A 149 0.44 8.06 -4.62
CA GLU A 149 0.41 8.27 -3.17
C GLU A 149 0.06 6.97 -2.45
N ILE A 150 1.05 6.30 -1.84
CA ILE A 150 0.86 5.03 -1.14
C ILE A 150 0.87 5.31 0.36
N ARG A 151 -0.31 5.58 0.92
CA ARG A 151 -0.43 6.22 2.25
C ARG A 151 -1.39 5.53 3.21
N PHE A 152 -1.13 5.67 4.50
CA PHE A 152 -2.03 5.21 5.57
C PHE A 152 -2.46 3.73 5.46
N ASN A 153 -1.56 2.85 5.00
CA ASN A 153 -1.77 1.41 5.04
C ASN A 153 -1.26 0.85 6.37
N TYR A 154 -1.94 -0.14 6.94
CA TYR A 154 -1.69 -0.64 8.31
C TYR A 154 -0.27 -1.17 8.50
N TYR A 155 0.23 -1.92 7.52
CA TYR A 155 1.52 -2.59 7.58
C TYR A 155 2.52 -1.95 6.62
N ILE A 156 2.45 -2.27 5.33
CA ILE A 156 3.47 -1.85 4.34
C ILE A 156 2.84 -1.01 3.23
N GLY A 157 3.52 0.07 2.82
CA GLY A 157 3.17 0.81 1.61
C GLY A 157 3.39 -0.04 0.34
N VAL A 158 4.66 -0.30 -0.02
CA VAL A 158 5.04 -1.17 -1.14
C VAL A 158 5.91 -2.35 -0.67
N SER A 159 5.39 -3.57 -0.81
CA SER A 159 6.03 -4.83 -0.38
C SER A 159 6.63 -5.55 -1.59
N CYS A 160 7.96 -5.64 -1.68
CA CYS A 160 8.68 -6.21 -2.83
C CYS A 160 9.18 -7.63 -2.50
N GLU A 161 8.53 -8.65 -3.08
CA GLU A 161 8.68 -10.06 -2.68
C GLU A 161 9.13 -10.95 -3.84
N ILE A 162 9.99 -11.93 -3.55
CA ILE A 162 10.42 -13.04 -4.44
C ILE A 162 10.89 -12.61 -5.84
N ARG A 163 12.06 -11.93 -5.92
CA ARG A 163 12.63 -11.45 -7.19
C ARG A 163 11.68 -10.54 -7.96
N SER A 164 10.99 -9.66 -7.23
CA SER A 164 10.28 -8.53 -7.84
C SER A 164 11.26 -7.42 -8.19
N ARG A 165 10.94 -6.63 -9.22
CA ARG A 165 11.70 -5.42 -9.61
C ARG A 165 10.70 -4.36 -10.08
N PRO A 166 9.82 -3.83 -9.19
CA PRO A 166 9.00 -2.69 -9.52
C PRO A 166 9.87 -1.44 -9.69
N ILE A 167 9.34 -0.43 -10.38
CA ILE A 167 9.99 0.87 -10.53
C ILE A 167 9.04 1.91 -9.94
N ILE A 168 9.53 2.64 -8.93
CA ILE A 168 8.79 3.59 -8.13
C ILE A 168 9.37 4.98 -8.41
N ARG A 169 8.56 5.87 -8.98
CA ARG A 169 8.98 7.18 -9.49
C ARG A 169 8.03 8.29 -9.10
N ASN A 170 8.56 9.49 -8.86
CA ASN A 170 7.77 10.72 -8.66
C ASN A 170 6.68 10.63 -7.58
N SER A 171 6.80 9.66 -6.66
CA SER A 171 5.71 9.18 -5.80
C SER A 171 5.89 9.63 -4.36
N ILE A 172 4.86 9.46 -3.54
CA ILE A 172 4.85 9.77 -2.10
C ILE A 172 4.39 8.54 -1.33
N ILE A 173 5.18 8.09 -0.37
CA ILE A 173 4.92 6.93 0.48
C ILE A 173 4.95 7.40 1.93
N LEU A 174 3.77 7.59 2.53
CA LEU A 174 3.65 8.21 3.85
C LEU A 174 2.70 7.53 4.83
N GLY A 175 2.99 7.66 6.14
CA GLY A 175 2.03 7.27 7.18
C GLY A 175 1.74 5.78 7.28
N ASN A 176 2.52 4.91 6.63
CA ASN A 176 2.30 3.47 6.66
C ASN A 176 2.78 2.87 8.00
N GLY A 177 1.97 2.03 8.62
CA GLY A 177 2.04 1.72 10.05
C GLY A 177 3.20 0.81 10.49
N PHE A 178 3.86 0.11 9.57
CA PHE A 178 5.13 -0.59 9.78
C PHE A 178 6.25 -0.12 8.85
N ALA A 179 6.04 -0.07 7.52
CA ALA A 179 7.10 0.36 6.60
C ALA A 179 6.58 1.08 5.34
N GLY A 180 7.37 2.01 4.80
CA GLY A 180 7.12 2.61 3.49
C GLY A 180 7.37 1.61 2.36
N ILE A 181 8.61 1.11 2.27
CA ILE A 181 9.01 0.06 1.31
C ILE A 181 9.66 -1.10 2.07
N THR A 182 9.30 -2.35 1.73
CA THR A 182 10.10 -3.53 2.09
C THR A 182 10.63 -4.24 0.85
N SER A 183 11.78 -4.89 0.95
CA SER A 183 12.35 -5.70 -0.14
C SER A 183 12.98 -7.00 0.36
N GLU A 184 12.39 -8.12 -0.06
CA GLU A 184 12.60 -9.46 0.48
C GLU A 184 12.79 -10.51 -0.63
N LEU A 185 13.41 -11.64 -0.26
CA LEU A 185 13.56 -12.82 -1.11
C LEU A 185 14.23 -12.52 -2.47
N ALA A 186 15.30 -11.74 -2.42
CA ALA A 186 16.13 -11.28 -3.54
C ALA A 186 15.37 -10.40 -4.55
N SER A 187 14.61 -9.41 -4.05
CA SER A 187 13.92 -8.39 -4.85
C SER A 187 14.81 -7.15 -5.05
N GLU A 188 14.60 -6.45 -6.17
CA GLU A 188 15.48 -5.39 -6.66
C GLU A 188 14.68 -4.12 -7.08
N PRO A 189 13.83 -3.54 -6.21
CA PRO A 189 13.03 -2.36 -6.57
C PRO A 189 13.92 -1.14 -6.82
N ILE A 190 13.60 -0.39 -7.88
CA ILE A 190 14.24 0.89 -8.22
C ILE A 190 13.36 2.01 -7.70
N VAL A 191 13.93 2.97 -6.98
CA VAL A 191 13.21 4.09 -6.37
C VAL A 191 13.90 5.42 -6.72
N GLU A 192 13.17 6.34 -7.33
CA GLU A 192 13.72 7.59 -7.88
C GLU A 192 12.74 8.77 -7.69
N ASN A 193 13.26 9.97 -7.37
CA ASN A 193 12.49 11.19 -7.10
C ASN A 193 11.24 10.96 -6.23
N THR A 194 11.34 10.06 -5.23
CA THR A 194 10.21 9.60 -4.41
C THR A 194 10.37 10.09 -2.98
N VAL A 195 9.25 10.49 -2.36
CA VAL A 195 9.18 10.95 -0.97
C VAL A 195 8.80 9.78 -0.07
N ILE A 196 9.64 9.44 0.90
CA ILE A 196 9.40 8.35 1.86
C ILE A 196 9.47 8.95 3.27
N THR A 197 8.32 9.24 3.88
CA THR A 197 8.28 10.03 5.11
C THR A 197 7.13 9.66 6.05
N GLN A 198 7.30 9.85 7.36
CA GLN A 198 6.25 9.59 8.36
C GLN A 198 5.69 8.16 8.37
N ASN A 199 6.39 7.19 7.78
CA ASN A 199 6.11 5.76 8.00
C ASN A 199 6.77 5.33 9.32
N ALA A 200 6.39 4.20 9.91
CA ALA A 200 7.11 3.71 11.10
C ALA A 200 8.59 3.38 10.79
N ASN A 201 8.86 2.84 9.59
CA ASN A 201 10.20 2.66 9.02
C ASN A 201 10.17 3.12 7.54
N GLY A 202 11.24 3.73 7.02
CA GLY A 202 11.29 4.20 5.63
C GLY A 202 11.45 3.05 4.63
N VAL A 203 12.68 2.56 4.47
CA VAL A 203 13.02 1.43 3.59
C VAL A 203 13.64 0.29 4.41
N ILE A 204 13.09 -0.92 4.28
CA ILE A 204 13.57 -2.15 4.95
C ILE A 204 14.07 -3.15 3.90
N VAL A 205 15.27 -3.70 4.08
CA VAL A 205 15.88 -4.65 3.12
C VAL A 205 16.38 -5.93 3.82
N PHE A 206 15.90 -7.08 3.35
CA PHE A 206 16.18 -8.41 3.90
C PHE A 206 16.77 -9.39 2.86
N ASP A 207 17.20 -10.55 3.34
CA ASP A 207 17.76 -11.65 2.56
C ASP A 207 18.97 -11.24 1.68
N ARG A 208 18.78 -11.34 0.36
CA ARG A 208 19.74 -11.01 -0.70
C ARG A 208 19.17 -9.94 -1.63
N SER A 209 18.19 -9.17 -1.16
CA SER A 209 17.56 -8.09 -1.91
C SER A 209 18.51 -6.92 -2.11
N ARG A 210 18.25 -6.11 -3.14
CA ARG A 210 19.08 -4.99 -3.56
C ARG A 210 18.20 -3.82 -4.00
N VAL A 211 17.74 -3.03 -3.03
CA VAL A 211 17.00 -1.80 -3.33
C VAL A 211 17.96 -0.79 -3.94
N ASP A 212 17.59 -0.24 -5.09
CA ASP A 212 18.33 0.85 -5.73
C ASP A 212 17.65 2.17 -5.38
N LEU A 213 18.29 2.95 -4.51
CA LEU A 213 17.83 4.27 -4.08
C LEU A 213 18.65 5.41 -4.71
N GLY A 214 19.62 5.13 -5.57
CA GLY A 214 20.48 6.14 -6.19
C GLY A 214 21.96 5.78 -6.19
N SER A 215 22.59 5.80 -7.37
CA SER A 215 24.03 5.62 -7.55
C SER A 215 24.61 6.63 -8.55
N ILE A 216 25.69 7.33 -8.17
CA ILE A 216 26.33 8.32 -9.05
C ILE A 216 27.07 7.70 -10.24
N ASN A 217 27.33 6.39 -10.18
CA ASN A 217 27.99 5.62 -11.23
C ASN A 217 27.01 4.65 -11.93
N GLY A 218 25.69 4.84 -11.74
CA GLY A 218 24.66 4.05 -12.40
C GLY A 218 24.55 4.34 -13.91
N ASP A 219 24.12 3.34 -14.66
CA ASP A 219 23.67 3.51 -16.05
C ASP A 219 22.16 3.87 -16.10
N GLU A 220 21.58 3.93 -17.30
CA GLU A 220 20.15 4.28 -17.50
C GLU A 220 19.15 3.26 -16.92
N LEU A 221 19.62 2.11 -16.41
CA LEU A 221 18.82 1.06 -15.77
C LEU A 221 18.84 1.13 -14.23
N HIS A 222 19.56 2.11 -13.68
CA HIS A 222 19.70 2.41 -12.25
C HIS A 222 18.91 3.65 -11.83
N SER A 223 18.75 3.85 -10.52
CA SER A 223 18.19 5.09 -9.97
C SER A 223 19.22 6.22 -10.00
N THR A 224 18.79 7.41 -10.42
CA THR A 224 19.56 8.66 -10.24
C THR A 224 19.43 9.24 -8.83
N GLY A 225 18.61 8.64 -7.96
CA GLY A 225 18.33 9.12 -6.61
C GLY A 225 17.25 10.19 -6.59
N GLU A 226 17.60 11.40 -6.13
CA GLU A 226 16.71 12.53 -5.84
C GLU A 226 15.54 12.22 -4.87
N ASN A 227 15.58 11.06 -4.19
CA ASN A 227 14.58 10.66 -3.21
C ASN A 227 14.67 11.54 -1.96
N ARG A 228 13.54 11.74 -1.29
CA ARG A 228 13.44 12.44 -0.01
C ARG A 228 13.08 11.43 1.07
N ILE A 229 14.06 10.95 1.82
CA ILE A 229 13.90 9.88 2.83
C ILE A 229 14.17 10.48 4.22
N PHE A 230 13.12 10.76 4.99
CA PHE A 230 13.21 11.56 6.21
C PHE A 230 11.96 11.44 7.10
N ASN A 231 12.06 11.72 8.40
CA ASN A 231 10.98 11.64 9.41
C ASN A 231 10.28 10.26 9.53
N ASN A 232 10.85 9.16 9.05
CA ASN A 232 10.26 7.86 9.38
C ASN A 232 10.56 7.54 10.86
N PHE A 233 9.56 7.07 11.60
CA PHE A 233 9.51 7.27 13.06
C PHE A 233 10.65 6.56 13.80
N GLU A 234 10.81 5.26 13.58
CA GLU A 234 11.89 4.47 14.16
C GLU A 234 13.16 4.66 13.31
N ILE A 235 13.13 4.38 12.00
CA ILE A 235 14.33 4.44 11.13
C ILE A 235 14.00 4.83 9.68
N ASP A 236 14.94 5.46 8.97
CA ASP A 236 14.78 5.88 7.57
C ASP A 236 15.28 4.79 6.58
N ILE A 237 16.41 4.11 6.85
CA ILE A 237 16.82 2.87 6.14
C ILE A 237 17.27 1.79 7.12
N TYR A 238 16.85 0.54 6.89
CA TYR A 238 17.26 -0.64 7.66
C TYR A 238 17.81 -1.74 6.73
N ASN A 239 19.15 -1.82 6.59
CA ASN A 239 19.79 -2.87 5.78
C ASN A 239 20.14 -4.08 6.66
N ARG A 240 19.48 -5.22 6.40
CA ARG A 240 19.80 -6.51 7.02
C ARG A 240 20.42 -7.52 6.06
N THR A 241 20.82 -7.08 4.88
CA THR A 241 21.56 -7.90 3.91
C THR A 241 23.06 -7.79 4.13
N THR A 242 23.82 -8.71 3.53
CA THR A 242 25.29 -8.60 3.44
C THR A 242 25.75 -7.81 2.20
N ASN A 243 24.84 -7.18 1.45
CA ASN A 243 25.19 -6.33 0.32
C ASN A 243 25.29 -4.87 0.79
N GLU A 244 26.17 -4.10 0.17
CA GLU A 244 26.07 -2.64 0.18
C GLU A 244 24.74 -2.19 -0.45
N LEU A 245 24.18 -1.12 0.09
CA LEU A 245 22.95 -0.49 -0.40
C LEU A 245 23.29 0.95 -0.83
N TYR A 246 23.12 1.24 -2.12
CA TYR A 246 23.44 2.55 -2.67
C TYR A 246 22.23 3.48 -2.52
N ALA A 247 22.43 4.57 -1.79
CA ALA A 247 21.45 5.61 -1.47
C ALA A 247 22.04 7.01 -1.69
N GLN A 248 22.90 7.12 -2.71
CA GLN A 248 23.58 8.36 -3.11
C GLN A 248 22.59 9.33 -3.79
N ASN A 249 22.99 10.59 -3.89
CA ASN A 249 22.22 11.67 -4.52
C ASN A 249 20.79 11.85 -3.96
N ASN A 250 20.60 11.55 -2.66
CA ASN A 250 19.31 11.67 -1.96
C ASN A 250 19.28 12.82 -0.95
N ILE A 251 18.07 13.27 -0.64
CA ILE A 251 17.75 14.36 0.29
C ILE A 251 17.28 13.74 1.61
N TRP A 252 18.09 13.91 2.65
CA TRP A 252 17.81 13.39 4.00
C TRP A 252 17.17 14.42 4.93
N ASN A 253 17.18 15.68 4.51
CA ASN A 253 16.57 16.79 5.23
C ASN A 253 17.10 16.94 6.68
N VAL A 254 18.43 16.91 6.78
CA VAL A 254 19.22 17.01 8.01
C VAL A 254 20.41 17.97 7.83
N ASN A 255 21.05 18.38 8.93
CA ASN A 255 22.15 19.35 8.90
C ASN A 255 23.55 18.72 8.92
N SER A 256 23.69 17.43 9.26
CA SER A 256 24.97 16.70 9.24
C SER A 256 24.82 15.24 8.81
N PRO A 257 25.86 14.60 8.23
CA PRO A 257 25.85 13.16 7.96
C PRO A 257 25.63 12.29 9.21
N SER A 258 26.01 12.77 10.40
CA SER A 258 25.74 12.07 11.67
C SER A 258 24.26 12.01 12.02
N GLU A 259 23.44 13.01 11.65
CA GLU A 259 21.98 12.91 11.77
C GLU A 259 21.39 11.89 10.78
N ILE A 260 22.05 11.65 9.63
CA ILE A 260 21.63 10.62 8.66
C ILE A 260 21.92 9.22 9.23
N HIS A 261 23.16 8.97 9.66
CA HIS A 261 23.56 7.67 10.19
C HIS A 261 22.78 7.29 11.46
N ALA A 262 22.40 8.25 12.31
CA ALA A 262 21.51 8.01 13.46
C ALA A 262 20.08 7.57 13.08
N LYS A 263 19.74 7.56 11.78
CA LYS A 263 18.47 7.10 11.21
C LYS A 263 18.67 6.00 10.16
N ILE A 264 19.84 5.36 10.15
CA ILE A 264 20.18 4.21 9.33
C ILE A 264 20.56 3.05 10.25
N TYR A 265 20.30 1.81 9.83
CA TYR A 265 20.92 0.62 10.40
C TYR A 265 21.76 -0.04 9.31
N ASP A 266 23.08 -0.09 9.52
CA ASP A 266 24.03 -0.66 8.56
C ASP A 266 25.24 -1.33 9.25
N THR A 267 26.36 -1.42 8.53
CA THR A 267 27.62 -1.99 9.02
C THR A 267 28.17 -1.30 10.28
N GLN A 268 27.80 -0.03 10.54
CA GLN A 268 28.20 0.71 11.74
C GLN A 268 27.51 0.17 13.01
N ASP A 269 26.22 -0.19 12.91
CA ASP A 269 25.47 -0.83 13.99
C ASP A 269 25.83 -2.30 14.17
N ASN A 270 26.17 -2.97 13.07
CA ASN A 270 26.51 -4.39 13.07
C ASN A 270 27.45 -4.76 11.90
N PRO A 271 28.72 -5.13 12.16
CA PRO A 271 29.69 -5.44 11.10
C PRO A 271 29.36 -6.71 10.28
N THR A 272 28.28 -7.45 10.58
CA THR A 272 27.82 -8.57 9.75
C THR A 272 26.81 -8.17 8.66
N VAL A 273 26.42 -6.89 8.56
CA VAL A 273 25.56 -6.39 7.47
C VAL A 273 26.32 -5.37 6.61
N GLY A 274 25.85 -5.17 5.38
CA GLY A 274 26.49 -4.25 4.43
C GLY A 274 26.21 -2.77 4.73
N ALA A 275 27.13 -1.90 4.32
CA ALA A 275 27.00 -0.45 4.49
C ALA A 275 25.86 0.14 3.64
N VAL A 276 25.34 1.29 4.07
CA VAL A 276 24.42 2.13 3.29
C VAL A 276 25.21 3.35 2.78
N ILE A 277 25.47 3.37 1.48
CA ILE A 277 26.33 4.37 0.84
C ILE A 277 25.51 5.61 0.48
N ILE A 278 25.54 6.61 1.36
CA ILE A 278 24.73 7.84 1.26
C ILE A 278 25.41 9.00 0.52
N GLU A 279 26.74 9.01 0.42
CA GLU A 279 27.49 10.12 -0.16
C GLU A 279 27.75 9.94 -1.67
N PRO A 280 27.66 11.00 -2.48
CA PRO A 280 27.32 12.37 -2.12
C PRO A 280 25.82 12.53 -1.81
N VAL A 281 25.49 13.28 -0.76
CA VAL A 281 24.11 13.67 -0.46
C VAL A 281 23.65 14.77 -1.43
N TYR A 282 22.36 14.81 -1.77
CA TYR A 282 21.82 15.84 -2.65
C TYR A 282 21.79 17.20 -1.95
N THR A 283 22.73 18.07 -2.29
CA THR A 283 22.69 19.47 -1.91
C THR A 283 22.04 20.29 -3.03
N GLN A 284 21.11 21.19 -2.70
CA GLN A 284 20.47 22.05 -3.73
C GLN A 284 21.44 23.09 -4.33
N ILE A 285 22.69 23.14 -3.86
CA ILE A 285 23.73 24.10 -4.25
C ILE A 285 24.66 23.47 -5.30
N SER A 286 24.16 23.15 -6.51
CA SER A 286 24.98 22.93 -7.73
C SER A 286 24.21 22.78 -9.06
N GLN A 287 22.96 23.27 -9.18
CA GLN A 287 22.23 23.22 -10.46
C GLN A 287 21.66 24.58 -10.88
N PRO A 288 22.16 25.20 -11.96
CA PRO A 288 21.56 26.40 -12.54
C PRO A 288 20.12 26.13 -13.02
N ILE A 289 19.21 27.06 -12.73
CA ILE A 289 17.77 26.95 -12.99
C ILE A 289 17.45 26.56 -14.45
N ALA A 290 18.32 26.93 -15.40
CA ALA A 290 18.22 26.60 -16.82
C ALA A 290 18.21 25.09 -17.16
N GLN A 291 18.71 24.19 -16.30
CA GLN A 291 18.61 22.73 -16.54
C GLN A 291 17.25 22.16 -16.10
N ARG A 292 16.60 22.75 -15.09
CA ARG A 292 15.32 22.26 -14.52
C ARG A 292 14.18 22.21 -15.53
N ASN A 293 14.23 23.04 -16.57
CA ASN A 293 13.19 23.17 -17.59
C ASN A 293 13.51 22.40 -18.90
N ARG A 294 14.55 21.56 -18.95
CA ARG A 294 14.96 20.83 -20.17
C ARG A 294 14.44 19.39 -20.31
N ARG A 295 13.51 18.96 -19.45
CA ARG A 295 12.88 17.63 -19.50
C ARG A 295 11.35 17.68 -19.62
N THR A 296 10.83 18.54 -20.49
CA THR A 296 9.58 18.21 -21.18
C THR A 296 9.82 17.00 -22.10
N PRO A 297 8.93 16.00 -22.16
CA PRO A 297 8.96 15.02 -23.25
C PRO A 297 8.90 15.75 -24.60
N PRO A 298 9.57 15.26 -25.66
CA PRO A 298 9.39 15.81 -27.00
C PRO A 298 7.91 15.68 -27.39
N LEU A 299 7.29 16.79 -27.78
CA LEU A 299 5.89 16.82 -28.19
C LEU A 299 5.71 15.85 -29.37
N SER A 300 4.86 14.83 -29.20
CA SER A 300 4.65 13.81 -30.21
C SER A 300 4.05 14.43 -31.47
N THR A 301 4.87 14.59 -32.51
CA THR A 301 4.43 15.05 -33.83
C THR A 301 3.33 14.14 -34.36
N PRO A 302 2.19 14.68 -34.82
CA PRO A 302 1.16 13.83 -35.43
C PRO A 302 1.73 13.11 -36.66
N PRO A 303 1.23 11.91 -37.00
CA PRO A 303 1.66 11.20 -38.19
C PRO A 303 1.38 12.04 -39.44
N PRO A 304 2.26 12.02 -40.46
CA PRO A 304 2.06 12.82 -41.67
C PRO A 304 0.80 12.36 -42.41
N THR A 305 -0.08 13.31 -42.71
CA THR A 305 -1.25 13.08 -43.56
C THR A 305 -0.82 12.62 -44.95
N THR A 306 -1.38 11.52 -45.43
CA THR A 306 -1.18 11.00 -46.78
C THR A 306 -1.58 12.05 -47.82
N PRO A 307 -0.69 12.42 -48.76
CA PRO A 307 -1.09 13.27 -49.88
C PRO A 307 -2.00 12.51 -50.85
N GLU A 308 -2.99 13.21 -51.36
CA GLU A 308 -4.01 12.72 -52.30
C GLU A 308 -3.41 12.47 -53.70
N VAL A 309 -3.87 11.42 -54.39
CA VAL A 309 -3.33 11.02 -55.70
C VAL A 309 -4.31 11.36 -56.82
N SER A 310 -3.85 12.13 -57.81
CA SER A 310 -4.44 12.16 -59.15
C SER A 310 -3.38 12.50 -60.22
N PRO A 311 -3.56 12.07 -61.48
CA PRO A 311 -2.42 11.57 -62.24
C PRO A 311 -2.01 12.41 -63.46
N ALA A 312 -0.73 12.32 -63.84
CA ALA A 312 -0.23 12.72 -65.15
C ALA A 312 0.92 11.82 -65.65
N GLN A 313 1.00 11.73 -66.98
CA GLN A 313 2.05 11.15 -67.84
C GLN A 313 3.45 11.74 -67.55
N SER A 314 4.61 11.19 -67.92
CA SER A 314 5.12 9.88 -68.42
C SER A 314 6.69 9.97 -68.43
N ASN A 315 7.58 9.12 -68.97
CA ASN A 315 7.53 7.93 -69.84
C ASN A 315 8.87 7.13 -69.75
N LEU A 316 9.08 6.11 -70.61
CA LEU A 316 10.37 5.65 -71.23
C LEU A 316 11.66 5.62 -70.38
N ALA A 317 12.25 4.44 -70.11
CA ALA A 317 13.40 3.86 -70.86
C ALA A 317 14.77 4.11 -70.16
N GLU A 318 15.84 3.28 -70.25
CA GLU A 318 16.02 1.95 -70.85
C GLU A 318 17.24 1.17 -70.26
N GLN A 319 17.19 -0.16 -70.34
CA GLN A 319 18.26 -1.16 -70.62
C GLN A 319 19.72 -1.09 -70.07
N GLN A 320 20.17 -2.25 -69.53
CA GLN A 320 21.49 -2.93 -69.76
C GLN A 320 22.79 -2.39 -69.10
N SER A 321 23.88 -3.17 -68.88
CA SER A 321 24.11 -4.65 -68.77
C SER A 321 25.55 -4.98 -68.23
N ASN A 322 25.83 -6.28 -67.98
CA ASN A 322 27.14 -6.98 -67.98
C ASN A 322 28.16 -6.72 -66.80
N GLN A 323 28.65 -7.75 -66.09
CA GLN A 323 29.83 -8.65 -66.31
C GLN A 323 31.21 -7.97 -65.99
N GLU A 324 32.26 -8.61 -65.43
CA GLU A 324 32.49 -9.98 -64.91
C GLU A 324 33.68 -10.02 -63.88
N GLU A 325 34.30 -11.20 -63.67
CA GLU A 325 35.58 -11.47 -62.93
C GLU A 325 35.58 -11.50 -61.38
N GLN A 326 36.38 -12.32 -60.66
CA GLN A 326 37.06 -13.62 -60.92
C GLN A 326 37.40 -14.34 -59.57
N GLN A 327 37.97 -15.55 -59.61
CA GLN A 327 38.32 -16.46 -58.48
C GLN A 327 39.69 -17.16 -58.76
N PRO A 328 40.30 -18.00 -57.88
CA PRO A 328 40.39 -18.05 -56.40
C PRO A 328 41.87 -18.36 -55.94
N GLN A 329 42.06 -19.24 -54.92
CA GLN A 329 43.31 -19.91 -54.43
C GLN A 329 44.07 -19.24 -53.24
N THR A 330 44.73 -19.94 -52.28
CA THR A 330 44.89 -21.41 -52.03
C THR A 330 45.17 -21.78 -50.55
N SER A 331 44.97 -23.07 -50.26
CA SER A 331 45.47 -23.92 -49.16
C SER A 331 47.02 -23.96 -49.00
N SER A 332 47.71 -24.52 -47.98
CA SER A 332 47.37 -25.26 -46.73
C SER A 332 48.66 -25.60 -45.92
N ARG A 333 48.51 -26.38 -44.80
CA ARG A 333 49.51 -27.25 -44.10
C ARG A 333 50.45 -26.60 -43.05
N SER A 334 50.96 -27.32 -42.04
CA SER A 334 50.49 -28.54 -41.28
C SER A 334 51.51 -28.92 -40.18
N ILE A 335 51.15 -29.89 -39.30
CA ILE A 335 52.04 -30.73 -38.45
C ILE A 335 52.69 -30.01 -37.25
N ALA A 336 52.81 -30.55 -36.03
CA ALA A 336 52.16 -31.68 -35.31
C ALA A 336 52.62 -31.61 -33.81
N GLU A 337 52.49 -32.56 -32.87
CA GLU A 337 51.87 -33.91 -32.87
C GLU A 337 51.47 -34.33 -31.43
N ALA A 338 50.23 -34.84 -31.25
CA ALA A 338 49.78 -35.94 -30.35
C ALA A 338 50.23 -36.04 -28.84
N THR A 339 49.68 -36.92 -27.98
CA THR A 339 48.81 -38.09 -28.21
C THR A 339 47.94 -38.44 -26.98
N GLN A 340 46.64 -38.71 -27.19
CA GLN A 340 45.80 -39.83 -26.63
C GLN A 340 45.69 -40.04 -25.08
N ALA A 341 44.66 -40.67 -24.48
CA ALA A 341 43.39 -41.33 -24.89
C ALA A 341 42.56 -41.63 -23.58
N THR A 342 41.28 -42.08 -23.51
CA THR A 342 40.19 -42.42 -24.46
C THR A 342 38.81 -42.39 -23.75
N ASN A 343 37.71 -42.37 -24.52
CA ASN A 343 36.37 -42.97 -24.27
C ASN A 343 35.52 -42.60 -23.02
N GLY A 344 34.20 -42.39 -23.23
CA GLY A 344 33.18 -42.64 -22.20
C GLY A 344 31.94 -41.72 -22.16
N LYS A 345 30.86 -42.07 -22.89
CA LYS A 345 29.46 -41.76 -22.52
C LYS A 345 28.88 -43.00 -21.79
N PRO A 346 27.80 -42.93 -20.98
CA PRO A 346 26.69 -41.96 -21.04
C PRO A 346 26.24 -41.35 -19.68
N ASN A 347 25.16 -40.56 -19.73
CA ASN A 347 24.42 -40.00 -18.59
C ASN A 347 23.21 -40.89 -18.22
N PRO A 348 22.85 -41.01 -16.93
CA PRO A 348 21.42 -41.09 -16.60
C PRO A 348 20.97 -40.39 -15.29
N THR A 349 20.12 -39.35 -15.44
CA THR A 349 19.02 -38.96 -14.52
C THR A 349 19.34 -38.45 -13.08
N PRO A 350 18.41 -37.72 -12.41
CA PRO A 350 18.74 -36.82 -11.31
C PRO A 350 18.52 -37.39 -9.90
N VAL A 351 19.29 -36.89 -8.94
CA VAL A 351 19.04 -37.07 -7.50
C VAL A 351 18.13 -35.95 -6.98
N SER A 352 17.07 -36.33 -6.27
CA SER A 352 16.18 -35.37 -5.59
C SER A 352 16.82 -34.88 -4.28
N SER A 353 16.76 -33.57 -4.03
CA SER A 353 17.11 -32.96 -2.74
C SER A 353 15.93 -32.14 -2.20
N ASN A 354 15.26 -32.69 -1.18
CA ASN A 354 14.21 -31.96 -0.46
C ASN A 354 14.83 -30.76 0.29
N SER A 355 14.38 -29.55 -0.05
CA SER A 355 14.71 -28.35 0.73
C SER A 355 13.62 -28.12 1.77
N THR A 356 13.95 -28.39 3.05
CA THR A 356 12.99 -28.29 4.16
C THR A 356 12.60 -26.84 4.42
N ARG A 357 11.33 -26.51 4.12
CA ARG A 357 10.75 -25.18 4.35
C ARG A 357 10.59 -24.92 5.85
N THR A 358 11.47 -24.11 6.43
CA THR A 358 11.28 -23.55 7.78
C THR A 358 10.04 -22.66 7.79
N GLN A 359 8.99 -23.12 8.48
CA GLN A 359 7.83 -22.28 8.81
C GLN A 359 8.12 -21.56 10.12
N ASN A 360 8.20 -20.23 10.08
CA ASN A 360 8.16 -19.43 11.31
C ASN A 360 6.69 -19.30 11.76
N PRO A 361 6.36 -19.46 13.06
CA PRO A 361 4.97 -19.49 13.51
C PRO A 361 4.26 -18.12 13.41
N VAL A 362 2.95 -18.16 13.13
CA VAL A 362 2.04 -17.02 13.32
C VAL A 362 1.79 -16.86 14.83
N PRO A 363 1.84 -15.64 15.40
CA PRO A 363 1.49 -15.41 16.80
C PRO A 363 -0.01 -15.67 17.04
N GLN A 364 -0.33 -16.51 18.03
CA GLN A 364 -1.70 -16.64 18.56
C GLN A 364 -1.86 -15.82 19.86
N PRO A 365 -3.04 -15.21 20.11
CA PRO A 365 -3.30 -14.51 21.36
C PRO A 365 -3.34 -15.47 22.57
N PRO A 366 -2.94 -15.03 23.77
CA PRO A 366 -2.77 -15.91 24.91
C PRO A 366 -4.10 -16.38 25.50
N VAL A 367 -4.32 -17.70 25.52
CA VAL A 367 -5.42 -18.33 26.26
C VAL A 367 -5.10 -18.34 27.76
N SER A 368 -6.01 -17.83 28.58
CA SER A 368 -5.84 -17.78 30.04
C SER A 368 -5.78 -19.18 30.66
N ARG A 369 -4.88 -19.38 31.64
CA ARG A 369 -4.69 -20.66 32.33
C ARG A 369 -4.73 -20.45 33.84
N ASN A 370 -5.77 -20.97 34.49
CA ASN A 370 -5.94 -20.90 35.95
C ASN A 370 -4.83 -21.65 36.70
N GLN A 371 -4.51 -21.16 37.89
CA GLN A 371 -3.53 -21.75 38.79
C GLN A 371 -4.17 -22.80 39.71
N THR A 372 -3.48 -23.93 39.88
CA THR A 372 -3.49 -24.72 41.12
C THR A 372 -2.08 -25.25 41.37
N THR A 373 -1.64 -25.22 42.62
CA THR A 373 -0.30 -25.62 43.05
C THR A 373 -0.37 -26.95 43.85
N PRO A 374 0.71 -27.43 44.50
CA PRO A 374 1.56 -28.45 43.89
C PRO A 374 1.60 -29.76 44.69
N ASN A 375 2.22 -30.83 44.16
CA ASN A 375 2.80 -31.86 45.02
C ASN A 375 3.95 -32.70 44.39
N THR A 376 4.71 -33.29 45.30
CA THR A 376 5.98 -34.02 45.21
C THR A 376 6.19 -35.09 44.12
N THR A 377 7.33 -34.97 43.44
CA THR A 377 8.46 -35.94 43.35
C THR A 377 8.26 -37.45 43.06
N THR A 378 9.14 -37.97 42.20
CA THR A 378 9.69 -39.36 42.14
C THR A 378 9.02 -40.39 41.21
N THR A 379 9.60 -40.48 40.00
CA THR A 379 10.06 -41.72 39.31
C THR A 379 9.19 -42.99 39.30
N ALA A 380 8.68 -43.34 38.10
CA ALA A 380 8.56 -44.74 37.65
C ALA A 380 8.68 -44.84 36.11
N GLN A 381 9.24 -45.95 35.62
CA GLN A 381 9.55 -46.18 34.20
C GLN A 381 9.03 -47.56 33.75
N ARG A 382 8.03 -47.60 32.86
CA ARG A 382 7.79 -48.68 31.88
C ARG A 382 6.59 -48.41 30.94
N THR A 383 6.71 -48.95 29.74
CA THR A 383 5.70 -49.10 28.67
C THR A 383 5.35 -50.60 28.51
N PRO A 384 4.60 -51.06 27.49
CA PRO A 384 3.28 -50.67 26.94
C PRO A 384 2.30 -51.89 27.17
N PRO A 385 1.34 -52.34 26.30
CA PRO A 385 0.73 -51.74 25.10
C PRO A 385 -0.82 -51.85 24.95
N ALA A 386 -1.30 -51.15 23.92
CA ALA A 386 -2.39 -51.49 22.97
C ALA A 386 -3.74 -52.09 23.42
N LEU A 387 -4.81 -51.55 22.83
CA LEU A 387 -5.88 -52.35 22.22
C LEU A 387 -6.51 -51.60 21.03
N THR A 388 -7.24 -52.32 20.18
CA THR A 388 -7.66 -51.86 18.83
C THR A 388 -9.14 -51.48 18.71
N GLN A 389 -9.38 -50.63 17.71
CA GLN A 389 -10.62 -50.38 16.95
C GLN A 389 -11.81 -51.33 17.18
N THR A 390 -13.01 -50.76 17.21
CA THR A 390 -14.09 -51.15 16.28
C THR A 390 -15.12 -50.02 16.16
N SER A 391 -15.83 -49.96 15.04
CA SER A 391 -16.80 -48.91 14.70
C SER A 391 -18.25 -49.42 14.80
N GLN A 392 -19.20 -48.52 15.03
CA GLN A 392 -20.55 -48.64 14.48
C GLN A 392 -21.28 -47.28 14.42
N THR A 393 -22.39 -47.24 13.68
CA THR A 393 -23.05 -46.03 13.16
C THR A 393 -24.56 -46.14 13.35
N GLU A 394 -25.29 -45.04 13.11
CA GLU A 394 -26.77 -44.94 13.08
C GLU A 394 -27.47 -45.01 14.46
N THR A 395 -28.71 -44.52 14.66
CA THR A 395 -29.68 -43.88 13.74
C THR A 395 -30.28 -42.60 14.37
N ALA A 396 -31.43 -42.09 13.92
CA ALA A 396 -31.91 -40.72 14.20
C ALA A 396 -33.32 -40.59 14.82
N ASN A 397 -33.61 -39.35 15.27
CA ASN A 397 -34.91 -38.64 15.30
C ASN A 397 -35.90 -38.70 16.49
N THR A 398 -36.46 -37.50 16.74
CA THR A 398 -37.82 -37.11 17.21
C THR A 398 -38.30 -37.27 18.66
N ASN A 399 -38.61 -36.11 19.25
CA ASN A 399 -39.60 -35.70 20.30
C ASN A 399 -40.67 -36.75 20.72
N SER A 400 -41.17 -36.77 21.97
CA SER A 400 -41.96 -35.67 22.59
C SER A 400 -42.54 -36.04 23.98
N SER A 401 -43.04 -35.03 24.74
CA SER A 401 -44.07 -35.12 25.84
C SER A 401 -43.72 -35.88 27.15
N THR A 402 -44.25 -35.58 28.37
CA THR A 402 -45.20 -34.55 28.88
C THR A 402 -45.15 -34.41 30.43
N GLU A 403 -45.68 -33.28 30.97
CA GLU A 403 -46.38 -33.16 32.28
C GLU A 403 -45.61 -33.38 33.62
N ASN A 404 -46.03 -32.94 34.83
CA ASN A 404 -47.08 -32.01 35.38
C ASN A 404 -46.56 -31.53 36.79
N THR A 405 -47.05 -30.57 37.60
CA THR A 405 -48.22 -29.65 37.68
C THR A 405 -47.72 -28.19 37.94
N SER A 406 -48.36 -27.16 38.53
CA SER A 406 -49.60 -26.96 39.32
C SER A 406 -50.03 -25.46 39.31
N ALA A 407 -51.17 -25.09 39.94
CA ALA A 407 -51.74 -23.73 39.85
C ALA A 407 -52.69 -23.30 41.00
N SER A 408 -53.03 -22.00 41.05
CA SER A 408 -54.10 -21.35 41.86
C SER A 408 -54.70 -20.12 41.14
N THR A 409 -55.94 -19.71 41.49
CA THR A 409 -56.86 -18.82 40.71
C THR A 409 -57.88 -18.10 41.65
N PRO A 410 -58.91 -17.29 41.22
CA PRO A 410 -59.04 -16.30 40.12
C PRO A 410 -59.85 -14.98 40.44
N GLN A 411 -59.75 -13.95 39.56
CA GLN A 411 -60.82 -12.97 39.13
C GLN A 411 -61.48 -11.95 40.12
N PRO A 412 -62.29 -10.94 39.68
CA PRO A 412 -62.60 -10.41 38.31
C PRO A 412 -62.58 -8.85 38.08
N ILE A 413 -62.32 -8.45 36.82
CA ILE A 413 -62.92 -7.38 35.95
C ILE A 413 -63.45 -6.04 36.53
N ALA A 414 -62.95 -4.91 35.98
CA ALA A 414 -63.68 -3.66 35.71
C ALA A 414 -63.07 -2.91 34.48
N GLN A 415 -63.77 -1.93 33.88
CA GLN A 415 -63.35 -1.22 32.64
C GLN A 415 -63.39 0.32 32.73
N SER A 416 -62.66 0.96 31.81
CA SER A 416 -62.82 2.36 31.31
C SER A 416 -62.38 3.54 32.19
N THR A 417 -61.32 4.24 31.75
CA THR A 417 -61.43 5.57 31.09
C THR A 417 -60.07 5.99 30.50
N SER A 418 -60.06 6.76 29.42
CA SER A 418 -58.84 7.18 28.69
C SER A 418 -58.54 8.67 28.85
N PRO A 419 -57.27 9.08 29.08
CA PRO A 419 -56.83 10.46 28.93
C PRO A 419 -56.81 10.92 27.45
N PRO A 420 -56.76 12.25 27.18
CA PRO A 420 -56.93 12.80 25.84
C PRO A 420 -55.69 12.72 24.94
N ILE A 421 -55.92 12.79 23.63
CA ILE A 421 -54.90 12.79 22.56
C ILE A 421 -54.12 14.10 22.57
N THR A 422 -52.79 14.04 22.76
CA THR A 422 -51.87 15.12 22.43
C THR A 422 -51.43 15.06 20.96
N GLN A 423 -51.25 16.23 20.34
CA GLN A 423 -50.87 16.35 18.93
C GLN A 423 -49.41 15.90 18.69
N PRO A 424 -49.07 15.39 17.49
CA PRO A 424 -47.70 15.05 17.15
C PRO A 424 -46.82 16.32 17.08
N THR A 425 -45.77 16.36 17.89
CA THR A 425 -44.73 17.40 17.85
C THR A 425 -44.08 17.45 16.46
N PRO A 426 -43.81 18.64 15.89
CA PRO A 426 -43.03 18.73 14.65
C PRO A 426 -41.64 18.09 14.82
N PRO A 427 -41.08 17.48 13.76
CA PRO A 427 -39.76 16.86 13.82
C PRO A 427 -38.70 17.92 14.19
N PRO A 428 -37.63 17.53 14.94
CA PRO A 428 -36.63 18.48 15.38
C PRO A 428 -35.96 19.17 14.19
N SER A 429 -36.00 20.50 14.18
CA SER A 429 -35.33 21.33 13.18
C SER A 429 -33.88 20.88 13.02
N LYS A 430 -33.44 20.69 11.76
CA LYS A 430 -32.06 20.33 11.43
C LYS A 430 -31.11 21.24 12.22
N ARG A 431 -30.23 20.64 13.05
CA ARG A 431 -29.16 21.39 13.70
C ARG A 431 -28.34 22.05 12.59
N VAL A 432 -28.43 23.37 12.50
CA VAL A 432 -27.53 24.15 11.64
C VAL A 432 -26.15 24.01 12.27
N THR A 433 -25.29 23.20 11.66
CA THR A 433 -23.86 23.16 11.99
C THR A 433 -23.34 24.59 11.85
N PRO A 434 -22.67 25.16 12.87
CA PRO A 434 -21.96 26.42 12.70
C PRO A 434 -21.04 26.30 11.49
N ALA A 435 -21.05 27.29 10.60
CA ALA A 435 -20.20 27.25 9.42
C ALA A 435 -18.73 27.16 9.87
N GLN A 436 -18.11 26.01 9.64
CA GLN A 436 -16.67 25.83 9.83
C GLN A 436 -15.96 26.91 9.00
N PRO A 437 -14.95 27.62 9.55
CA PRO A 437 -14.30 28.70 8.81
C PRO A 437 -13.80 28.21 7.46
N GLN A 438 -14.11 28.95 6.40
CA GLN A 438 -13.61 28.64 5.05
C GLN A 438 -12.15 29.04 4.96
N HIS A 439 -11.28 28.22 5.57
CA HIS A 439 -9.83 28.31 5.46
C HIS A 439 -9.43 28.25 3.98
N THR A 440 -8.86 29.34 3.49
CA THR A 440 -8.44 29.50 2.10
C THR A 440 -7.09 28.85 1.80
N GLU A 441 -6.42 28.33 2.82
CA GLU A 441 -5.05 27.84 2.75
C GLU A 441 -5.06 26.33 2.46
N PRO A 442 -4.33 25.86 1.42
CA PRO A 442 -4.27 24.44 1.08
C PRO A 442 -3.57 23.65 2.18
N ILE A 443 -4.06 22.43 2.43
CA ILE A 443 -3.44 21.50 3.36
C ILE A 443 -2.31 20.76 2.64
N ILE A 444 -1.07 20.90 3.13
CA ILE A 444 0.11 20.22 2.56
C ILE A 444 0.41 18.94 3.34
N GLU A 445 0.46 17.77 2.68
CA GLU A 445 0.59 16.46 3.35
C GLU A 445 2.02 15.93 3.52
N ALA A 446 2.96 16.32 2.64
CA ALA A 446 4.28 15.68 2.57
C ALA A 446 5.47 16.60 2.20
N LEU A 447 5.23 17.87 1.86
CA LEU A 447 6.23 18.78 1.30
C LEU A 447 6.26 20.12 2.05
N LEU A 448 6.83 20.15 3.24
CA LEU A 448 7.06 21.37 4.02
C LEU A 448 8.51 21.83 3.86
N ASP A 449 8.78 23.13 3.95
CA ASP A 449 10.10 23.71 3.67
C ASP A 449 11.17 23.28 4.68
N SER A 450 10.82 23.15 5.98
CA SER A 450 11.74 22.53 6.94
C SER A 450 11.76 21.01 6.83
N GLY A 451 10.76 20.42 6.17
CA GLY A 451 10.48 18.99 6.07
C GLY A 451 10.67 18.21 7.37
N ARG A 452 10.41 18.81 8.54
CA ARG A 452 10.56 18.13 9.84
C ARG A 452 9.45 18.52 10.79
N ARG A 453 8.99 17.55 11.58
CA ARG A 453 8.02 17.82 12.63
C ARG A 453 8.69 18.45 13.84
N HIS A 454 8.46 19.74 14.02
CA HIS A 454 8.90 20.49 15.19
C HIS A 454 7.71 20.77 16.13
N TYR A 455 7.95 20.69 17.44
CA TYR A 455 6.95 20.98 18.47
C TYR A 455 7.33 22.27 19.22
N VAL A 456 6.35 23.14 19.46
CA VAL A 456 6.44 24.20 20.47
C VAL A 456 6.04 23.65 21.85
N ARG A 457 5.09 22.71 21.89
CA ARG A 457 4.67 21.97 23.09
C ARG A 457 4.25 20.55 22.72
N ARG A 458 4.99 19.55 23.18
CA ARG A 458 4.61 18.13 23.07
C ARG A 458 3.92 17.68 24.35
N ALA A 459 2.76 17.04 24.23
CA ALA A 459 2.09 16.36 25.34
C ALA A 459 2.50 14.89 25.36
N ILE A 460 2.67 14.31 26.55
CA ILE A 460 2.88 12.88 26.73
C ILE A 460 1.53 12.28 27.17
N PRO A 461 0.99 11.25 26.49
CA PRO A 461 -0.28 10.65 26.87
C PRO A 461 -0.15 9.90 28.21
N LYS A 462 -1.19 9.96 29.06
CA LYS A 462 -1.23 9.16 30.29
C LYS A 462 -1.44 7.69 29.91
N TYR A 463 -0.55 6.80 30.33
CA TYR A 463 -0.73 5.37 30.12
C TYR A 463 -1.99 4.85 30.86
N PRO A 464 -2.97 4.22 30.19
CA PRO A 464 -4.21 3.77 30.83
C PRO A 464 -3.99 2.73 31.93
N GLU A 465 -4.51 2.98 33.13
CA GLU A 465 -4.28 2.14 34.32
C GLU A 465 -4.79 0.70 34.17
N ILE A 466 -5.84 0.50 33.36
CA ILE A 466 -6.35 -0.84 33.02
C ILE A 466 -5.30 -1.67 32.25
N TYR A 467 -4.57 -1.04 31.32
CA TYR A 467 -3.52 -1.70 30.54
C TYR A 467 -2.18 -1.80 31.29
N GLN A 468 -1.90 -0.91 32.24
CA GLN A 468 -0.75 -1.08 33.15
C GLN A 468 -0.86 -2.40 33.92
N ARG A 469 -2.03 -2.70 34.48
CA ARG A 469 -2.28 -3.93 35.28
C ARG A 469 -2.10 -5.21 34.47
N THR A 470 -2.47 -5.21 33.18
CA THR A 470 -2.33 -6.35 32.28
C THR A 470 -1.00 -6.39 31.52
N HIS A 471 -0.10 -5.41 31.75
CA HIS A 471 1.13 -5.20 31.00
C HIS A 471 0.93 -5.06 29.48
N TYR A 472 -0.29 -4.70 29.05
CA TYR A 472 -0.66 -4.58 27.65
C TYR A 472 -0.07 -3.29 27.08
N GLN A 473 0.80 -3.40 26.08
CA GLN A 473 1.42 -2.28 25.36
C GLN A 473 0.74 -2.05 24.00
N GLY A 474 0.91 -0.88 23.41
CA GLY A 474 0.30 -0.57 22.12
C GLY A 474 0.69 0.79 21.54
N LYS A 475 0.04 1.13 20.43
CA LYS A 475 0.30 2.30 19.59
C LYS A 475 -1.02 2.88 19.07
N VAL A 476 -1.03 4.19 18.83
CA VAL A 476 -2.10 4.89 18.10
C VAL A 476 -1.44 5.76 17.03
N LEU A 477 -1.93 5.71 15.79
CA LEU A 477 -1.57 6.67 14.74
C LEU A 477 -2.75 7.61 14.49
N MET A 478 -2.49 8.90 14.49
CA MET A 478 -3.47 9.94 14.13
C MET A 478 -2.99 10.73 12.92
N GLU A 479 -3.83 10.89 11.92
CA GLU A 479 -3.74 12.00 10.97
C GLU A 479 -4.10 13.28 11.73
N VAL A 480 -3.31 14.34 11.60
CA VAL A 480 -3.52 15.62 12.29
C VAL A 480 -3.37 16.75 11.30
N ILE A 481 -4.36 17.65 11.26
CA ILE A 481 -4.31 18.91 10.53
C ILE A 481 -3.92 20.01 11.51
N VAL A 482 -2.88 20.75 11.14
CA VAL A 482 -2.27 21.82 11.93
C VAL A 482 -2.48 23.15 11.21
N ASP A 483 -2.86 24.19 11.96
CA ASP A 483 -3.08 25.53 11.43
C ASP A 483 -1.76 26.30 11.18
N THR A 484 -1.89 27.46 10.53
CA THR A 484 -0.79 28.40 10.22
C THR A 484 -0.04 28.91 11.46
N GLU A 485 -0.65 28.83 12.63
CA GLU A 485 -0.12 29.24 13.92
C GLU A 485 0.48 28.06 14.70
N GLY A 486 0.40 26.83 14.19
CA GLY A 486 0.91 25.59 14.79
C GLY A 486 -0.03 24.92 15.81
N ASN A 487 -1.29 25.32 15.93
CA ASN A 487 -2.28 24.61 16.78
C ASN A 487 -2.88 23.42 16.02
N VAL A 488 -3.42 22.44 16.76
CA VAL A 488 -4.21 21.35 16.17
C VAL A 488 -5.59 21.88 15.80
N GLU A 489 -5.91 21.88 14.50
CA GLU A 489 -7.23 22.27 13.99
C GLU A 489 -8.21 21.09 14.07
N SER A 490 -7.75 19.90 13.64
CA SER A 490 -8.52 18.65 13.72
C SER A 490 -7.60 17.44 13.64
N TYR A 491 -8.11 16.27 14.02
CA TYR A 491 -7.40 15.00 13.93
C TYR A 491 -8.34 13.86 13.58
N LYS A 492 -7.78 12.77 13.05
CA LYS A 492 -8.47 11.53 12.71
C LYS A 492 -7.60 10.34 13.15
N VAL A 493 -8.17 9.40 13.90
CA VAL A 493 -7.50 8.13 14.21
C VAL A 493 -7.37 7.32 12.93
N LEU A 494 -6.16 6.84 12.62
CA LEU A 494 -5.86 5.97 11.47
C LEU A 494 -5.82 4.50 11.90
N SER A 495 -5.20 4.21 13.05
CA SER A 495 -5.17 2.91 13.73
C SER A 495 -4.96 3.10 15.24
N SER A 496 -5.41 2.11 16.02
CA SER A 496 -5.21 2.05 17.48
C SER A 496 -5.19 0.60 17.94
N ASP A 497 -4.23 0.25 18.80
CA ASP A 497 -4.16 -1.05 19.46
C ASP A 497 -5.13 -1.16 20.67
N GLY A 498 -5.89 -0.11 21.01
CA GLY A 498 -6.88 -0.21 22.09
C GLY A 498 -7.63 1.08 22.41
N GLU A 499 -8.92 1.00 22.75
CA GLU A 499 -9.78 2.16 22.97
C GLU A 499 -9.25 3.12 24.05
N PHE A 500 -8.74 2.60 25.17
CA PHE A 500 -8.18 3.46 26.22
C PHE A 500 -6.85 4.11 25.79
N PHE A 501 -6.09 3.52 24.85
CA PHE A 501 -4.95 4.19 24.23
C PHE A 501 -5.41 5.31 23.30
N THR A 502 -6.50 5.10 22.56
CA THR A 502 -7.15 6.16 21.74
C THR A 502 -7.52 7.35 22.63
N GLN A 503 -8.29 7.13 23.70
CA GLN A 503 -8.72 8.18 24.63
C GLN A 503 -7.51 8.96 25.20
N ALA A 504 -6.45 8.26 25.61
CA ALA A 504 -5.23 8.87 26.14
C ALA A 504 -4.42 9.65 25.07
N ALA A 505 -4.47 9.22 23.80
CA ALA A 505 -3.87 9.94 22.67
C ALA A 505 -4.68 11.17 22.27
N GLU A 506 -6.02 11.09 22.30
CA GLU A 506 -6.93 12.22 22.02
C GLU A 506 -6.76 13.32 23.08
N GLU A 507 -6.71 12.92 24.35
CA GLU A 507 -6.35 13.80 25.46
C GLU A 507 -4.97 14.45 25.30
N ALA A 508 -4.03 13.82 24.59
CA ALA A 508 -2.70 14.35 24.37
C ALA A 508 -2.65 15.31 23.17
N ILE A 509 -3.20 14.92 22.02
CA ILE A 509 -3.13 15.71 20.78
C ILE A 509 -3.81 17.08 20.93
N GLN A 510 -4.95 17.14 21.63
CA GLN A 510 -5.65 18.40 21.97
C GLN A 510 -4.80 19.35 22.82
N LYS A 511 -3.76 18.84 23.51
CA LYS A 511 -2.84 19.62 24.35
C LYS A 511 -1.53 19.96 23.61
N MET A 512 -1.30 19.46 22.40
CA MET A 512 -0.07 19.72 21.63
C MET A 512 -0.09 21.08 20.93
N LYS A 513 1.11 21.58 20.61
CA LYS A 513 1.33 22.71 19.70
C LYS A 513 2.59 22.45 18.89
N TYR A 514 2.46 22.50 17.58
CA TYR A 514 3.54 22.39 16.61
C TYR A 514 4.22 23.74 16.38
N LYS A 515 5.38 23.72 15.74
CA LYS A 515 5.95 24.92 15.14
C LYS A 515 5.14 25.25 13.87
N PRO A 516 4.83 26.53 13.59
CA PRO A 516 4.41 26.94 12.25
C PRO A 516 5.40 26.48 11.19
N GLU A 517 4.89 26.00 10.07
CA GLU A 517 5.69 25.54 8.93
C GLU A 517 5.27 26.26 7.65
N THR A 518 6.18 26.30 6.69
CA THR A 518 5.97 26.98 5.41
C THR A 518 6.05 26.02 4.23
N PHE A 519 5.45 26.42 3.11
CA PHE A 519 5.73 25.85 1.80
C PHE A 519 6.05 27.00 0.82
N GLN A 520 7.19 26.90 0.15
CA GLN A 520 7.72 27.95 -0.73
C GLN A 520 7.85 29.32 -0.02
N GLY A 521 8.20 29.31 1.27
CA GLY A 521 8.35 30.50 2.12
C GLY A 521 7.05 31.13 2.61
N LYS A 522 5.87 30.55 2.30
CA LYS A 522 4.57 31.00 2.79
C LYS A 522 4.07 30.11 3.93
N PRO A 523 3.51 30.65 5.03
CA PRO A 523 2.80 29.84 6.03
C PRO A 523 1.69 29.03 5.37
N VAL A 524 1.52 27.77 5.79
CA VAL A 524 0.48 26.87 5.28
C VAL A 524 -0.17 26.09 6.41
N ARG A 525 -1.41 25.64 6.18
CA ARG A 525 -2.02 24.54 6.93
C ARG A 525 -1.36 23.24 6.48
N PHE A 526 -1.07 22.33 7.40
CA PHE A 526 -0.33 21.11 7.05
C PHE A 526 -0.85 19.86 7.75
N LYS A 527 -0.67 18.71 7.10
CA LYS A 527 -1.08 17.40 7.58
C LYS A 527 0.15 16.56 7.97
N ILE A 528 0.05 15.87 9.09
CA ILE A 528 1.08 14.97 9.63
C ILE A 528 0.45 13.71 10.25
N VAL A 529 1.26 12.69 10.49
CA VAL A 529 0.84 11.44 11.17
C VAL A 529 1.50 11.35 12.56
N GLU A 530 0.79 11.66 13.64
CA GLU A 530 1.31 11.60 15.01
C GLU A 530 1.23 10.18 15.60
N PRO A 531 2.38 9.54 15.96
CA PRO A 531 2.40 8.25 16.61
C PRO A 531 2.48 8.39 18.14
N PHE A 532 1.46 7.92 18.84
CA PHE A 532 1.46 7.77 20.29
C PHE A 532 1.83 6.34 20.64
N ILE A 533 2.98 6.16 21.30
CA ILE A 533 3.56 4.84 21.62
C ILE A 533 3.48 4.60 23.13
N PHE A 534 2.76 3.55 23.53
CA PHE A 534 2.52 3.17 24.92
C PHE A 534 3.36 1.94 25.29
N LYS A 535 4.61 2.19 25.68
CA LYS A 535 5.54 1.19 26.23
C LYS A 535 5.64 1.38 27.75
N LEU A 536 5.68 0.27 28.50
CA LEU A 536 6.05 0.30 29.93
C LEU A 536 7.57 0.44 30.05
N LYS A 537 8.02 0.92 31.22
CA LYS A 537 9.43 1.07 31.59
C LYS A 537 9.83 0.01 32.61
#